data_AF-A0A2P5WV63-F1
#
_entry.id   AF-A0A2P5WV63-F1
#
_cell.length_a   1.000
_cell.length_b   1.000
_cell.length_c   1.000
_cell.angle_alpha   90.00
_cell.angle_beta   90.00
_cell.angle_gamma   90.00
#
_symmetry.space_group_name_H-M   'P 1'
#
loop_
_entity.id
_entity.type
_entity.pdbx_description
1 polymer ?
#
loop_
_entity_poly.entity_id
_entity_poly.type
_entity_poly.pdbx_seq_one_letter_code
_entity_poly.pdbx_strand_id
1 'polypeptide(L)'
;MATRSLGWWLKSSTLDLTYPIFFCAFIHTFGSNKTKARSQKATPTSSFNRKRKGAEPFIGVNYGQVADNLPPPSATAKLLKSTSIEKVRLYGADPAIIKALANTEIGIVIGAANGDIPSLASDPNSAAQWINSNVLPFYPASKIILITVGNEVLTTNDPNLINQLLPAMQNMQNAINGASLGGKIKVSTVHSMAVLGQSDPPSSGLFSPSYQPALKGLLQFQKDNGSPFAINPYPFFAYQSDSRPETLAFCLFQPNAGRVDSGNGIKYMNMFDAQVLVPP
;
A
#
# COMPACT_ATOMS: atom_id res chain seq x y z
N MET A 1 -3.32 -8.31 -35.84
CA MET A 1 -1.90 -7.94 -35.63
C MET A 1 -1.88 -6.53 -35.05
N ALA A 2 -1.30 -6.20 -33.90
CA ALA A 2 -0.47 -6.93 -32.97
C ALA A 2 -0.79 -6.40 -31.54
N THR A 3 -0.83 -7.33 -30.59
CA THR A 3 -0.72 -7.12 -29.14
C THR A 3 0.42 -6.15 -28.80
N ARG A 4 0.17 -5.07 -28.07
CA ARG A 4 1.21 -4.18 -27.52
C ARG A 4 1.17 -4.21 -25.99
N SER A 5 2.32 -4.57 -25.44
CA SER A 5 2.62 -4.91 -24.05
C SER A 5 2.82 -3.68 -23.15
N LEU A 6 2.72 -3.91 -21.83
CA LEU A 6 2.77 -2.94 -20.73
C LEU A 6 4.21 -2.48 -20.37
N GLY A 7 4.33 -1.21 -19.94
CA GLY A 7 5.09 -0.77 -18.75
C GLY A 7 6.62 -0.57 -18.87
N TRP A 8 7.07 0.68 -19.00
CA TRP A 8 8.50 1.05 -19.08
C TRP A 8 9.25 1.18 -17.73
N TRP A 9 8.58 1.04 -16.59
CA TRP A 9 9.21 1.10 -15.26
C TRP A 9 10.15 -0.08 -14.94
N LEU A 10 10.26 -1.06 -15.86
CA LEU A 10 10.88 -2.37 -15.65
C LEU A 10 12.06 -2.68 -16.58
N LYS A 11 12.59 -1.72 -17.35
CA LYS A 11 13.74 -1.99 -18.23
C LYS A 11 15.10 -2.08 -17.52
N SER A 12 15.19 -1.70 -16.25
CA SER A 12 16.44 -1.79 -15.47
C SER A 12 16.60 -3.10 -14.68
N SER A 13 15.60 -3.97 -14.65
CA SER A 13 15.71 -5.30 -14.04
C SER A 13 14.77 -6.25 -14.77
N THR A 14 15.26 -7.44 -15.13
CA THR A 14 14.63 -8.50 -15.96
C THR A 14 13.30 -9.08 -15.43
N LEU A 15 12.47 -8.31 -14.73
CA LEU A 15 11.32 -8.80 -13.97
C LEU A 15 10.05 -8.05 -14.34
N ASP A 16 9.35 -8.55 -15.35
CA ASP A 16 7.99 -8.14 -15.70
C ASP A 16 7.05 -8.31 -14.46
N LEU A 17 6.58 -7.21 -13.87
CA LEU A 17 5.77 -7.16 -12.63
C LEU A 17 4.41 -6.56 -12.98
N THR A 18 3.40 -7.41 -13.16
CA THR A 18 1.99 -7.02 -13.32
C THR A 18 1.25 -7.33 -12.03
N TYR A 19 1.31 -6.42 -11.04
CA TYR A 19 0.62 -6.59 -9.76
C TYR A 19 -0.14 -5.34 -9.33
N PRO A 20 -1.29 -5.50 -8.63
CA PRO A 20 -2.05 -4.36 -8.10
C PRO A 20 -1.22 -3.64 -7.05
N ILE A 21 -0.97 -2.35 -7.26
CA ILE A 21 -0.40 -1.46 -6.24
C ILE A 21 -1.47 -1.25 -5.16
N PHE A 22 -1.15 -1.57 -3.91
CA PHE A 22 -2.03 -1.31 -2.78
C PHE A 22 -1.81 0.12 -2.28
N PHE A 23 -2.78 0.99 -2.53
CA PHE A 23 -2.80 2.33 -1.97
C PHE A 23 -3.55 2.37 -0.65
N CYS A 24 -2.95 2.98 0.36
CA CYS A 24 -3.67 3.50 1.52
C CYS A 24 -3.58 5.02 1.46
N ALA A 25 -4.58 5.66 0.85
CA ALA A 25 -4.66 7.11 0.78
C ALA A 25 -5.07 7.68 2.14
N PHE A 26 -4.37 8.70 2.61
CA PHE A 26 -4.74 9.45 3.80
C PHE A 26 -5.93 10.37 3.48
N ILE A 27 -7.03 10.23 4.22
CA ILE A 27 -8.00 11.31 4.40
C ILE A 27 -7.90 11.74 5.85
N HIS A 28 -7.29 12.89 6.10
CA HIS A 28 -7.50 13.62 7.35
C HIS A 28 -8.86 14.30 7.25
N THR A 29 -9.89 13.75 7.89
CA THR A 29 -11.16 14.46 8.07
C THR A 29 -11.00 15.48 9.19
N PHE A 30 -10.82 16.76 8.84
CA PHE A 30 -11.20 17.86 9.73
C PHE A 30 -12.73 17.97 9.74
N GLY A 31 -13.28 18.15 10.94
CA GLY A 31 -14.72 18.12 11.18
C GLY A 31 -15.52 19.20 10.45
N SER A 32 -16.76 18.82 10.15
CA SER A 32 -17.95 19.61 9.83
C SER A 32 -17.92 20.53 8.61
N ASN A 33 -18.62 20.11 7.56
CA ASN A 33 -19.85 20.83 7.17
C ASN A 33 -20.78 19.93 6.35
N LYS A 34 -22.08 19.94 6.71
CA LYS A 34 -23.15 19.24 6.01
C LYS A 34 -23.35 19.86 4.63
N THR A 35 -23.19 19.07 3.56
CA THR A 35 -23.73 19.39 2.24
C THR A 35 -24.61 18.25 1.74
N LYS A 36 -25.83 18.62 1.33
CA LYS A 36 -26.90 17.72 0.87
C LYS A 36 -26.52 17.08 -0.47
N ALA A 37 -26.52 15.75 -0.54
CA ALA A 37 -26.45 15.02 -1.79
C ALA A 37 -27.83 15.01 -2.48
N ARG A 38 -27.89 15.51 -3.72
CA ARG A 38 -29.06 15.48 -4.59
C ARG A 38 -29.04 14.19 -5.40
N SER A 39 -30.12 13.40 -5.28
CA SER A 39 -30.34 12.17 -6.04
C SER A 39 -30.69 12.48 -7.50
N GLN A 40 -30.00 11.81 -8.44
CA GLN A 40 -30.51 11.60 -9.78
C GLN A 40 -30.50 10.10 -10.09
N LYS A 41 -31.70 9.55 -10.36
CA LYS A 41 -31.94 8.19 -10.83
C LYS A 41 -31.47 8.06 -12.28
N ALA A 42 -30.74 6.99 -12.59
CA ALA A 42 -30.58 6.49 -13.95
C ALA A 42 -31.22 5.11 -14.08
N THR A 43 -32.08 4.95 -15.08
CA THR A 43 -32.83 3.74 -15.44
C THR A 43 -31.94 2.78 -16.23
N PRO A 44 -32.05 1.43 -16.09
CA PRO A 44 -31.08 0.51 -16.66
C PRO A 44 -31.41 0.12 -18.11
N THR A 45 -30.41 0.13 -18.99
CA THR A 45 -30.43 -0.60 -20.26
C THR A 45 -29.37 -1.69 -20.25
N SER A 46 -29.82 -2.93 -20.45
CA SER A 46 -29.01 -4.13 -20.56
C SER A 46 -28.23 -4.17 -21.88
N SER A 47 -26.96 -4.56 -21.83
CA SER A 47 -26.44 -5.67 -22.66
C SER A 47 -24.99 -5.99 -22.31
N PHE A 48 -24.70 -7.29 -22.43
CA PHE A 48 -23.44 -8.00 -22.29
C PHE A 48 -22.16 -7.18 -22.48
N ASN A 49 -21.26 -7.22 -21.49
CA ASN A 49 -19.85 -7.47 -21.80
C ASN A 49 -19.08 -8.11 -20.63
N ARG A 50 -18.29 -9.10 -20.99
CA ARG A 50 -17.52 -10.03 -20.16
C ARG A 50 -16.64 -9.26 -19.14
N LYS A 51 -17.05 -9.19 -17.86
CA LYS A 51 -16.22 -8.59 -16.80
C LYS A 51 -14.96 -9.43 -16.59
N ARG A 52 -13.82 -8.92 -17.04
CA ARG A 52 -12.53 -9.20 -16.39
C ARG A 52 -12.73 -8.86 -14.91
N LYS A 53 -12.41 -9.76 -13.98
CA LYS A 53 -12.26 -9.42 -12.55
C LYS A 53 -11.04 -8.49 -12.41
N GLY A 54 -11.20 -7.22 -12.79
CA GLY A 54 -10.30 -6.17 -12.37
C GLY A 54 -10.45 -5.96 -10.86
N ALA A 55 -9.39 -5.55 -10.19
CA ALA A 55 -9.51 -5.09 -8.81
C ALA A 55 -10.42 -3.86 -8.78
N GLU A 56 -11.53 -3.93 -8.05
CA GLU A 56 -12.37 -2.77 -7.82
C GLU A 56 -11.59 -1.75 -6.97
N PRO A 57 -11.68 -0.44 -7.28
CA PRO A 57 -11.03 0.59 -6.49
C PRO A 57 -11.62 0.59 -5.08
N PHE A 58 -10.76 0.74 -4.08
CA PHE A 58 -11.15 0.78 -2.67
C PHE A 58 -10.45 1.94 -1.97
N ILE A 59 -11.01 2.38 -0.86
CA ILE A 59 -10.38 3.33 0.06
C ILE A 59 -10.10 2.62 1.37
N GLY A 60 -8.89 2.82 1.89
CA GLY A 60 -8.49 2.37 3.22
C GLY A 60 -8.05 3.53 4.09
N VAL A 61 -7.86 3.27 5.38
CA VAL A 61 -7.33 4.25 6.35
C VAL A 61 -6.25 3.63 7.22
N ASN A 62 -5.28 4.45 7.65
CA ASN A 62 -4.29 4.05 8.65
C ASN A 62 -4.86 4.26 10.06
N TYR A 63 -4.79 3.24 10.91
CA TYR A 63 -5.16 3.35 12.33
C TYR A 63 -3.89 3.58 13.16
N GLY A 64 -3.59 4.85 13.40
CA GLY A 64 -2.52 5.26 14.32
C GLY A 64 -2.94 5.13 15.79
N GLN A 65 -2.02 4.67 16.64
CA GLN A 65 -2.27 4.46 18.08
C GLN A 65 -1.46 5.40 18.99
N VAL A 66 -0.62 6.27 18.43
CA VAL A 66 0.21 7.21 19.19
C VAL A 66 -0.60 8.46 19.53
N ALA A 67 -1.41 8.37 20.58
CA ALA A 67 -2.19 9.45 21.19
C ALA A 67 -2.75 8.99 22.56
N ASP A 68 -3.20 9.92 23.39
CA ASP A 68 -3.64 9.67 24.78
C ASP A 68 -5.17 9.68 24.97
N ASN A 69 -5.93 10.00 23.91
CA ASN A 69 -7.38 10.22 23.98
C ASN A 69 -8.17 9.49 22.88
N LEU A 70 -7.59 8.43 22.30
CA LEU A 70 -8.24 7.69 21.22
C LEU A 70 -9.48 6.92 21.71
N PRO A 71 -10.54 6.82 20.88
CA PRO A 71 -11.67 5.96 21.17
C PRO A 71 -11.23 4.50 21.35
N PRO A 72 -11.97 3.71 22.16
CA PRO A 72 -11.69 2.28 22.28
C PRO A 72 -11.88 1.58 20.92
N PRO A 73 -11.17 0.46 20.65
CA PRO A 73 -11.21 -0.22 19.36
C PRO A 73 -12.61 -0.56 18.84
N SER A 74 -13.55 -0.91 19.73
CA SER A 74 -14.94 -1.21 19.36
C SER A 74 -15.70 0.00 18.83
N ALA A 75 -15.41 1.21 19.34
CA ALA A 75 -15.98 2.45 18.83
C ALA A 75 -15.41 2.77 17.44
N THR A 76 -14.10 2.59 17.24
CA THR A 76 -13.47 2.76 15.93
C THR A 76 -14.01 1.75 14.90
N ALA A 77 -14.20 0.48 15.28
CA ALA A 77 -14.79 -0.51 14.39
C ALA A 77 -16.24 -0.14 13.97
N LYS A 78 -17.05 0.38 14.91
CA LYS A 78 -18.38 0.92 14.59
C LYS A 78 -18.30 2.11 13.64
N LEU A 79 -17.35 3.03 13.87
CA LEU A 79 -17.12 4.17 12.99
C LEU A 79 -16.77 3.70 11.58
N LEU A 80 -15.79 2.80 11.43
CA LEU A 80 -15.39 2.30 10.11
C LEU A 80 -16.56 1.67 9.35
N LYS A 81 -17.38 0.84 10.01
CA LYS A 81 -18.60 0.27 9.40
C LYS A 81 -19.66 1.30 9.00
N SER A 82 -19.64 2.50 9.58
CA SER A 82 -20.56 3.58 9.21
C SER A 82 -20.10 4.37 7.98
N THR A 83 -18.92 4.05 7.44
CA THR A 83 -18.30 4.71 6.28
C THR A 83 -18.17 3.76 5.09
N SER A 84 -17.67 4.27 3.97
CA SER A 84 -17.29 3.47 2.79
C SER A 84 -15.86 2.90 2.86
N ILE A 85 -15.21 2.95 4.02
CA ILE A 85 -13.86 2.42 4.20
C ILE A 85 -13.92 0.90 4.24
N GLU A 86 -13.20 0.26 3.32
CA GLU A 86 -13.20 -1.20 3.19
C GLU A 86 -11.93 -1.84 3.74
N LYS A 87 -10.89 -1.04 4.01
CA LYS A 87 -9.60 -1.55 4.51
C LYS A 87 -9.01 -0.66 5.59
N VAL A 88 -8.27 -1.28 6.50
CA VAL A 88 -7.54 -0.58 7.54
C VAL A 88 -6.11 -1.11 7.63
N ARG A 89 -5.15 -0.21 7.79
CA ARG A 89 -3.76 -0.55 8.08
C ARG A 89 -3.44 -0.25 9.53
N LEU A 90 -2.97 -1.29 10.23
CA LEU A 90 -2.37 -1.19 11.55
C LEU A 90 -0.84 -1.18 11.38
N TYR A 91 -0.16 -0.37 12.18
CA TYR A 91 1.32 -0.34 12.18
C TYR A 91 1.93 -1.52 12.96
N GLY A 92 1.12 -2.16 13.82
CA GLY A 92 1.45 -3.37 14.56
C GLY A 92 0.38 -4.45 14.38
N ALA A 93 0.28 -5.36 15.34
CA ALA A 93 -0.72 -6.43 15.38
C ALA A 93 -1.53 -6.43 16.69
N ASP A 94 -2.06 -5.27 17.08
CA ASP A 94 -2.82 -5.12 18.33
C ASP A 94 -4.03 -6.09 18.39
N PRO A 95 -4.07 -7.02 19.36
CA PRO A 95 -5.08 -8.06 19.41
C PRO A 95 -6.49 -7.51 19.71
N ALA A 96 -6.60 -6.38 20.42
CA ALA A 96 -7.88 -5.76 20.73
C ALA A 96 -8.49 -5.09 19.50
N ILE A 97 -7.65 -4.43 18.68
CA ILE A 97 -8.10 -3.84 17.41
C ILE A 97 -8.49 -4.92 16.41
N ILE A 98 -7.65 -5.95 16.23
CA ILE A 98 -7.95 -7.04 15.30
C ILE A 98 -9.28 -7.71 15.70
N LYS A 99 -9.48 -8.05 16.99
CA LYS A 99 -10.75 -8.60 17.50
C LYS A 99 -11.94 -7.69 17.27
N ALA A 100 -11.79 -6.38 17.47
CA ALA A 100 -12.88 -5.43 17.28
C ALA A 100 -13.37 -5.37 15.82
N LEU A 101 -12.51 -5.73 14.86
CA LEU A 101 -12.81 -5.76 13.43
C LEU A 101 -13.32 -7.14 12.96
N ALA A 102 -13.47 -8.12 13.85
CA ALA A 102 -14.00 -9.43 13.50
C ALA A 102 -15.42 -9.33 12.93
N ASN A 103 -15.70 -10.10 11.87
CA ASN A 103 -16.99 -10.19 11.17
C ASN A 103 -17.50 -8.85 10.61
N THR A 104 -16.60 -7.89 10.36
CA THR A 104 -16.95 -6.59 9.75
C THR A 104 -16.74 -6.56 8.24
N GLU A 105 -16.14 -7.59 7.65
CA GLU A 105 -15.67 -7.67 6.25
C GLU A 105 -14.57 -6.67 5.85
N ILE A 106 -14.17 -5.77 6.75
CA ILE A 106 -13.06 -4.82 6.53
C ILE A 106 -11.74 -5.58 6.43
N GLY A 107 -11.02 -5.37 5.33
CA GLY A 107 -9.70 -5.96 5.12
C GLY A 107 -8.64 -5.33 6.03
N ILE A 108 -7.88 -6.15 6.75
CA ILE A 108 -6.90 -5.70 7.74
C ILE A 108 -5.49 -5.92 7.19
N VAL A 109 -4.70 -4.85 7.15
CA VAL A 109 -3.25 -4.91 7.01
C VAL A 109 -2.63 -4.79 8.40
N ILE A 110 -1.77 -5.73 8.79
CA ILE A 110 -1.04 -5.69 10.07
C ILE A 110 0.46 -5.59 9.83
N GLY A 111 1.18 -4.97 10.76
CA GLY A 111 2.61 -4.74 10.65
C GLY A 111 3.43 -5.53 11.65
N ALA A 112 4.54 -6.11 11.21
CA ALA A 112 5.68 -6.40 12.09
C ALA A 112 6.56 -5.15 12.14
N ALA A 113 6.97 -4.74 13.34
CA ALA A 113 7.75 -3.53 13.53
C ALA A 113 9.16 -3.69 12.95
N ASN A 114 9.85 -2.56 12.70
CA ASN A 114 11.25 -2.58 12.27
C ASN A 114 12.13 -3.35 13.27
N GLY A 115 11.87 -3.23 14.58
CA GLY A 115 12.59 -3.95 15.62
C GLY A 115 12.42 -5.47 15.61
N ASP A 116 11.38 -6.00 14.95
CA ASP A 116 11.15 -7.45 14.85
C ASP A 116 11.99 -8.09 13.73
N ILE A 117 12.44 -7.29 12.75
CA ILE A 117 13.12 -7.77 11.54
C ILE A 117 14.32 -8.67 11.85
N PRO A 118 15.25 -8.32 12.77
CA PRO A 118 16.41 -9.16 13.04
C PRO A 118 16.04 -10.59 13.48
N SER A 119 15.08 -10.72 14.40
CA SER A 119 14.61 -12.03 14.89
C SER A 119 13.86 -12.81 13.81
N LEU A 120 12.97 -12.14 13.07
CA LEU A 120 12.23 -12.74 11.96
C LEU A 120 13.17 -13.22 10.83
N ALA A 121 14.27 -12.52 10.59
CA ALA A 121 15.27 -12.88 9.60
C ALA A 121 16.14 -14.06 10.04
N SER A 122 16.59 -14.07 11.30
CA SER A 122 17.56 -15.06 11.78
C SER A 122 16.97 -16.44 12.04
N ASP A 123 15.68 -16.52 12.38
CA ASP A 123 15.06 -17.76 12.83
C ASP A 123 13.65 -17.94 12.24
N PRO A 124 13.43 -18.96 11.39
CA PRO A 124 12.11 -19.29 10.86
C PRO A 124 11.07 -19.61 11.96
N ASN A 125 11.48 -20.12 13.12
CA ASN A 125 10.54 -20.39 14.22
C ASN A 125 10.01 -19.09 14.82
N SER A 126 10.83 -18.04 14.88
CA SER A 126 10.39 -16.71 15.30
C SER A 126 9.29 -16.16 14.38
N ALA A 127 9.40 -16.35 13.06
CA ALA A 127 8.34 -16.00 12.12
C ALA A 127 7.07 -16.87 12.31
N ALA A 128 7.23 -18.18 12.52
CA ALA A 128 6.11 -19.07 12.82
C ALA A 128 5.38 -18.67 14.11
N GLN A 129 6.12 -18.32 15.16
CA GLN A 129 5.56 -17.83 16.43
C GLN A 129 4.84 -16.50 16.26
N TRP A 130 5.39 -15.59 15.45
CA TRP A 130 4.72 -14.33 15.12
C TRP A 130 3.37 -14.59 14.45
N ILE A 131 3.30 -15.49 13.46
CA ILE A 131 2.04 -15.88 12.80
C ILE A 131 1.07 -16.54 13.79
N ASN A 132 1.54 -17.47 14.63
CA ASN A 132 0.74 -18.15 15.63
C ASN A 132 0.14 -17.18 16.67
N SER A 133 0.83 -16.10 16.97
CA SER A 133 0.39 -15.12 17.98
C SER A 133 -0.51 -14.04 17.39
N ASN A 134 -0.22 -13.59 16.17
CA ASN A 134 -0.79 -12.37 15.60
C ASN A 134 -1.82 -12.61 14.49
N VAL A 135 -1.88 -13.82 13.92
CA VAL A 135 -2.76 -14.13 12.77
C VAL A 135 -3.75 -15.23 13.10
N LEU A 136 -3.25 -16.41 13.48
CA LEU A 136 -4.11 -17.60 13.67
C LEU A 136 -5.24 -17.43 14.69
N PRO A 137 -5.06 -16.71 15.81
CA PRO A 137 -6.14 -16.55 16.79
C PRO A 137 -7.31 -15.70 16.28
N PHE A 138 -7.12 -14.96 15.18
CA PHE A 138 -8.08 -13.98 14.70
C PHE A 138 -8.66 -14.33 13.33
N TYR A 139 -7.92 -15.06 12.49
CA TYR A 139 -8.35 -15.46 11.16
C TYR A 139 -9.23 -16.74 11.22
N PRO A 140 -10.33 -16.85 10.46
CA PRO A 140 -10.82 -15.93 9.43
C PRO A 140 -11.79 -14.85 9.92
N ALA A 141 -12.19 -14.86 11.20
CA ALA A 141 -13.19 -13.91 11.71
C ALA A 141 -12.75 -12.46 11.47
N SER A 142 -11.46 -12.17 11.66
CA SER A 142 -10.82 -10.91 11.27
C SER A 142 -10.14 -11.11 9.91
N LYS A 143 -10.55 -10.33 8.92
CA LYS A 143 -10.14 -10.49 7.51
C LYS A 143 -8.74 -9.89 7.28
N ILE A 144 -7.72 -10.53 7.85
CA ILE A 144 -6.32 -10.18 7.61
C ILE A 144 -5.98 -10.52 6.15
N ILE A 145 -5.51 -9.55 5.38
CA ILE A 145 -5.24 -9.69 3.94
C ILE A 145 -3.77 -9.50 3.57
N LEU A 146 -3.02 -8.75 4.39
CA LEU A 146 -1.64 -8.39 4.12
C LEU A 146 -0.89 -8.23 5.44
N ILE A 147 0.33 -8.75 5.48
CA ILE A 147 1.30 -8.50 6.54
C ILE A 147 2.42 -7.65 5.96
N THR A 148 2.72 -6.53 6.60
CA THR A 148 3.87 -5.69 6.24
C THR A 148 5.02 -5.93 7.21
N VAL A 149 6.17 -6.35 6.71
CA VAL A 149 7.40 -6.49 7.49
C VAL A 149 8.16 -5.17 7.41
N GLY A 150 8.13 -4.42 8.50
CA GLY A 150 8.72 -3.10 8.60
C GLY A 150 7.97 -1.99 7.86
N ASN A 151 8.41 -0.76 8.12
CA ASN A 151 7.94 0.47 7.51
C ASN A 151 9.12 1.38 7.19
N GLU A 152 9.27 1.71 5.91
CA GLU A 152 10.28 2.59 5.34
C GLU A 152 11.73 2.19 5.68
N VAL A 153 11.97 0.87 5.77
CA VAL A 153 13.25 0.29 6.20
C VAL A 153 14.43 0.76 5.36
N LEU A 154 14.26 0.85 4.03
CA LEU A 154 15.34 1.26 3.12
C LEU A 154 15.84 2.68 3.39
N THR A 155 14.99 3.55 3.94
CA THR A 155 15.33 4.95 4.23
C THR A 155 15.74 5.17 5.69
N THR A 156 15.87 4.10 6.49
CA THR A 156 16.45 4.18 7.85
C THR A 156 17.97 4.40 7.83
N ASN A 157 18.62 4.13 6.71
CA ASN A 157 20.08 4.12 6.55
C ASN A 157 20.81 3.16 7.50
N ASP A 158 20.13 2.10 7.97
CA ASP A 158 20.73 1.00 8.73
C ASP A 158 21.00 -0.21 7.78
N PRO A 159 22.27 -0.48 7.40
CA PRO A 159 22.60 -1.57 6.49
C PRO A 159 22.22 -2.95 7.03
N ASN A 160 22.29 -3.16 8.35
CA ASN A 160 21.96 -4.46 8.95
C ASN A 160 20.46 -4.73 8.79
N LEU A 161 19.65 -3.74 9.13
CA LEU A 161 18.20 -3.83 9.02
C LEU A 161 17.75 -4.03 7.56
N ILE A 162 18.37 -3.31 6.62
CA ILE A 162 18.09 -3.42 5.18
C ILE A 162 18.43 -4.82 4.68
N ASN A 163 19.60 -5.37 5.05
CA ASN A 163 20.04 -6.70 4.61
C ASN A 163 19.17 -7.83 5.19
N GLN A 164 18.58 -7.62 6.37
CA GLN A 164 17.73 -8.60 7.04
C GLN A 164 16.26 -8.57 6.56
N LEU A 165 15.83 -7.51 5.88
CA LEU A 165 14.44 -7.34 5.47
C LEU A 165 13.93 -8.47 4.55
N LEU A 166 14.68 -8.82 3.51
CA LEU A 166 14.28 -9.86 2.58
C LEU A 166 14.21 -11.25 3.25
N PRO A 167 15.22 -11.70 4.01
CA PRO A 167 15.10 -12.94 4.81
C PRO A 167 13.90 -12.95 5.75
N ALA A 168 13.62 -11.85 6.45
CA ALA A 168 12.45 -11.75 7.33
C ALA A 168 11.13 -11.93 6.55
N MET A 169 10.99 -11.28 5.40
CA MET A 169 9.83 -11.44 4.53
C MET A 169 9.68 -12.87 4.01
N GLN A 170 10.78 -13.53 3.65
CA GLN A 170 10.79 -14.93 3.21
C GLN A 170 10.33 -15.88 4.33
N ASN A 171 10.86 -15.73 5.54
CA ASN A 171 10.45 -16.54 6.69
C ASN A 171 8.97 -16.32 7.04
N MET A 172 8.49 -15.08 7.01
CA MET A 172 7.08 -14.75 7.23
C MET A 172 6.16 -15.37 6.18
N GLN A 173 6.56 -15.35 4.91
CA GLN A 173 5.79 -15.98 3.83
C GLN A 173 5.78 -17.50 3.94
N ASN A 174 6.90 -18.11 4.32
CA ASN A 174 6.99 -19.54 4.59
C ASN A 174 6.09 -19.95 5.76
N ALA A 175 6.06 -19.17 6.84
CA ALA A 175 5.16 -19.42 7.98
C ALA A 175 3.68 -19.33 7.59
N ILE A 176 3.29 -18.32 6.79
CA ILE A 176 1.93 -18.22 6.22
C ILE A 176 1.58 -19.41 5.33
N ASN A 177 2.52 -19.87 4.50
CA ASN A 177 2.34 -21.04 3.66
C ASN A 177 2.16 -22.31 4.50
N GLY A 178 3.00 -22.52 5.53
CA GLY A 178 2.89 -23.63 6.47
C GLY A 178 1.57 -23.64 7.24
N ALA A 179 1.00 -22.47 7.52
CA ALA A 179 -0.33 -22.34 8.11
C ALA A 179 -1.49 -22.52 7.10
N SER A 180 -1.23 -22.90 5.85
CA SER A 180 -2.24 -23.03 4.77
C SER A 180 -3.03 -21.73 4.50
N LEU A 181 -2.38 -20.59 4.76
CA LEU A 181 -2.87 -19.24 4.47
C LEU A 181 -2.16 -18.62 3.25
N GLY A 182 -1.23 -19.35 2.64
CA GLY A 182 -0.60 -19.00 1.37
C GLY A 182 -1.66 -18.68 0.30
N GLY A 183 -1.48 -17.54 -0.39
CA GLY A 183 -2.44 -17.04 -1.36
C GLY A 183 -3.62 -16.26 -0.77
N LYS A 184 -4.00 -16.49 0.50
CA LYS A 184 -5.07 -15.75 1.20
C LYS A 184 -4.52 -14.50 1.89
N ILE A 185 -3.37 -14.63 2.54
CA ILE A 185 -2.64 -13.54 3.18
C ILE A 185 -1.31 -13.35 2.45
N LYS A 186 -1.01 -12.13 2.06
CA LYS A 186 0.24 -11.77 1.38
C LYS A 186 1.23 -11.16 2.37
N VAL A 187 2.52 -11.23 2.07
CA VAL A 187 3.58 -10.56 2.83
C VAL A 187 4.24 -9.50 1.96
N SER A 188 4.37 -8.28 2.46
CA SER A 188 5.05 -7.17 1.78
C SER A 188 5.87 -6.35 2.77
N THR A 189 6.44 -5.23 2.33
CA THR A 189 7.06 -4.21 3.16
C THR A 189 6.62 -2.84 2.64
N VAL A 190 6.57 -1.83 3.50
CA VAL A 190 6.13 -0.49 3.11
C VAL A 190 7.32 0.40 2.81
N HIS A 191 7.34 1.00 1.63
CA HIS A 191 8.41 1.89 1.19
C HIS A 191 8.02 3.37 1.30
N SER A 192 9.02 4.24 1.48
CA SER A 192 8.88 5.67 1.24
C SER A 192 9.01 5.96 -0.26
N MET A 193 8.43 7.06 -0.75
CA MET A 193 8.73 7.56 -2.10
C MET A 193 10.21 7.95 -2.29
N ALA A 194 10.93 8.20 -1.20
CA ALA A 194 12.37 8.54 -1.24
C ALA A 194 13.28 7.40 -1.70
N VAL A 195 12.73 6.20 -1.97
CA VAL A 195 13.47 5.14 -2.65
C VAL A 195 13.76 5.48 -4.13
N LEU A 196 13.07 6.46 -4.71
CA LEU A 196 13.30 6.96 -6.06
C LEU A 196 14.48 7.94 -6.08
N GLY A 197 15.40 7.74 -7.03
CA GLY A 197 16.47 8.71 -7.34
C GLY A 197 16.07 9.67 -8.46
N GLN A 198 15.14 9.25 -9.33
CA GLN A 198 14.56 10.06 -10.39
C GLN A 198 13.04 9.83 -10.43
N SER A 199 12.26 10.90 -10.57
CA SER A 199 10.79 10.83 -10.54
C SER A 199 10.09 11.91 -11.37
N ASP A 200 10.83 12.83 -12.01
CA ASP A 200 10.27 13.89 -12.85
C ASP A 200 11.04 13.97 -14.20
N PRO A 201 10.37 13.76 -15.35
CA PRO A 201 8.96 13.38 -15.47
C PRO A 201 8.71 11.94 -14.98
N PRO A 202 7.47 11.56 -14.62
CA PRO A 202 7.15 10.22 -14.09
C PRO A 202 7.65 9.04 -14.96
N SER A 203 7.66 9.19 -16.29
CA SER A 203 8.19 8.17 -17.21
C SER A 203 9.68 7.88 -17.03
N SER A 204 10.42 8.80 -16.41
CA SER A 204 11.84 8.66 -16.10
C SER A 204 12.09 8.07 -14.71
N GLY A 205 11.02 7.65 -14.02
CA GLY A 205 11.06 7.05 -12.69
C GLY A 205 12.12 5.96 -12.58
N LEU A 206 13.03 6.13 -11.63
CA LEU A 206 14.12 5.19 -11.37
C LEU A 206 14.41 5.13 -9.87
N PHE A 207 14.59 3.92 -9.35
CA PHE A 207 15.08 3.74 -7.99
C PHE A 207 16.49 4.30 -7.83
N SER A 208 16.75 4.92 -6.68
CA SER A 208 18.09 5.39 -6.34
C SER A 208 19.07 4.21 -6.43
N PRO A 209 20.25 4.38 -7.06
CA PRO A 209 21.27 3.34 -7.14
C PRO A 209 21.64 2.74 -5.78
N SER A 210 21.56 3.52 -4.69
CA SER A 210 21.83 3.05 -3.32
C SER A 210 20.87 1.96 -2.84
N TYR A 211 19.63 1.94 -3.35
CA TYR A 211 18.59 1.01 -2.91
C TYR A 211 18.34 -0.14 -3.89
N GLN A 212 18.82 -0.03 -5.13
CA GLN A 212 18.62 -1.03 -6.18
C GLN A 212 19.04 -2.47 -5.77
N PRO A 213 20.18 -2.69 -5.09
CA PRO A 213 20.57 -4.04 -4.67
C PRO A 213 19.52 -4.73 -3.78
N ALA A 214 19.01 -4.01 -2.77
CA ALA A 214 17.97 -4.53 -1.88
C ALA A 214 16.63 -4.67 -2.61
N LEU A 215 16.23 -3.65 -3.37
CA LEU A 215 14.95 -3.62 -4.09
C LEU A 215 14.82 -4.74 -5.11
N LYS A 216 15.90 -5.12 -5.80
CA LYS A 216 15.85 -6.23 -6.77
C LYS A 216 15.33 -7.52 -6.14
N GLY A 217 15.83 -7.88 -4.95
CA GLY A 217 15.39 -9.06 -4.23
C GLY A 217 13.96 -8.94 -3.68
N LEU A 218 13.61 -7.76 -3.15
CA LEU A 218 12.26 -7.48 -2.63
C LEU A 218 11.19 -7.54 -3.73
N LEU A 219 11.49 -6.97 -4.90
CA LEU A 219 10.60 -6.97 -6.06
C LEU A 219 10.46 -8.36 -6.66
N GLN A 220 11.54 -9.15 -6.73
CA GLN A 220 11.48 -10.57 -7.10
C GLN A 220 10.58 -11.35 -6.13
N PHE A 221 10.77 -11.17 -4.82
CA PHE A 221 9.95 -11.83 -3.81
C PHE A 221 8.47 -11.46 -3.96
N GLN A 222 8.15 -10.18 -4.19
CA GLN A 222 6.78 -9.73 -4.43
C GLN A 222 6.21 -10.36 -5.70
N LYS A 223 7.01 -10.44 -6.77
CA LYS A 223 6.66 -11.12 -8.02
C LYS A 223 6.27 -12.57 -7.80
N ASP A 224 7.11 -13.32 -7.10
CA ASP A 224 6.95 -14.76 -6.96
C ASP A 224 5.76 -15.14 -6.08
N ASN A 225 5.41 -14.25 -5.13
CA ASN A 225 4.31 -14.47 -4.19
C ASN A 225 3.00 -13.76 -4.59
N GLY A 226 3.02 -13.01 -5.69
CA GLY A 226 1.92 -12.14 -6.11
C GLY A 226 1.50 -11.18 -5.01
N SER A 227 2.49 -10.59 -4.35
CA SER A 227 2.33 -9.62 -3.25
C SER A 227 2.45 -8.20 -3.79
N PRO A 228 1.71 -7.21 -3.24
CA PRO A 228 1.82 -5.84 -3.72
C PRO A 228 3.14 -5.18 -3.30
N PHE A 229 3.57 -4.19 -4.09
CA PHE A 229 4.55 -3.20 -3.66
C PHE A 229 3.80 -2.10 -2.87
N ALA A 230 3.98 -2.05 -1.55
CA ALA A 230 3.33 -1.06 -0.71
C ALA A 230 4.23 0.18 -0.57
N ILE A 231 3.67 1.36 -0.77
CA ILE A 231 4.40 2.63 -0.76
C ILE A 231 3.56 3.73 -0.09
N ASN A 232 4.22 4.67 0.56
CA ASN A 232 3.61 5.84 1.17
C ASN A 232 3.76 7.08 0.26
N PRO A 233 2.78 7.38 -0.61
CA PRO A 233 2.79 8.59 -1.41
C PRO A 233 2.34 9.80 -0.58
N TYR A 234 3.11 10.89 -0.65
CA TYR A 234 2.80 12.14 0.03
C TYR A 234 2.99 13.34 -0.91
N PRO A 235 1.96 13.73 -1.67
CA PRO A 235 1.97 14.97 -2.46
C PRO A 235 2.33 16.22 -1.64
N PHE A 236 2.02 16.22 -0.35
CA PHE A 236 2.35 17.31 0.57
C PHE A 236 3.85 17.65 0.59
N PHE A 237 4.75 16.66 0.61
CA PHE A 237 6.20 16.92 0.65
C PHE A 237 6.72 17.52 -0.66
N ALA A 238 6.08 17.22 -1.80
CA ALA A 238 6.39 17.85 -3.06
C ALA A 238 6.00 19.34 -3.05
N TYR A 239 4.83 19.68 -2.49
CA TYR A 239 4.41 21.07 -2.29
C TYR A 239 5.30 21.82 -1.27
N GLN A 240 5.73 21.16 -0.20
CA GLN A 240 6.64 21.78 0.77
C GLN A 240 7.96 22.22 0.12
N SER A 241 8.46 21.43 -0.84
CA SER A 241 9.68 21.74 -1.60
C SER A 241 9.45 22.79 -2.70
N ASP A 242 8.23 22.91 -3.20
CA ASP A 242 7.82 23.83 -4.26
C ASP A 242 6.43 24.42 -3.96
N SER A 243 6.42 25.58 -3.30
CA SER A 243 5.21 26.18 -2.73
C SER A 243 4.39 27.03 -3.70
N ARG A 244 4.69 26.97 -5.01
CA ARG A 244 3.97 27.76 -6.02
C ARG A 244 2.48 27.37 -6.11
N PRO A 245 1.58 28.31 -6.43
CA PRO A 245 0.13 28.04 -6.48
C PRO A 245 -0.27 26.90 -7.43
N GLU A 246 0.42 26.74 -8.55
CA GLU A 246 0.18 25.65 -9.50
C GLU A 246 0.55 24.28 -8.91
N THR A 247 1.59 24.20 -8.08
CA THR A 247 1.97 22.97 -7.38
C THR A 247 0.97 22.64 -6.28
N LEU A 248 0.47 23.66 -5.56
CA LEU A 248 -0.61 23.47 -4.58
C LEU A 248 -1.87 22.89 -5.25
N ALA A 249 -2.33 23.51 -6.34
CA ALA A 249 -3.53 23.05 -7.06
C ALA A 249 -3.35 21.61 -7.58
N PHE A 250 -2.16 21.30 -8.09
CA PHE A 250 -1.80 19.96 -8.58
C PHE A 250 -1.73 18.91 -7.44
N CYS A 251 -1.25 19.27 -6.25
CA CYS A 251 -1.23 18.36 -5.08
C CYS A 251 -2.61 18.15 -4.44
N LEU A 252 -3.52 19.13 -4.54
CA LEU A 252 -4.85 19.10 -3.93
C LEU A 252 -5.97 18.62 -4.87
N PHE A 253 -5.63 18.09 -6.05
CA PHE A 253 -6.61 17.68 -7.07
C PHE A 253 -7.54 18.82 -7.52
N GLN A 254 -7.09 20.07 -7.43
CA GLN A 254 -7.86 21.24 -7.87
C GLN A 254 -7.72 21.47 -9.38
N PRO A 255 -8.64 22.23 -10.01
CA PRO A 255 -8.49 22.60 -11.41
C PRO A 255 -7.13 23.26 -11.70
N ASN A 256 -6.38 22.72 -12.65
CA ASN A 256 -5.06 23.20 -13.04
C ASN A 256 -4.76 22.86 -14.51
N ALA A 257 -3.66 23.37 -15.04
CA ALA A 257 -3.27 23.16 -16.43
C ALA A 257 -2.80 21.72 -16.74
N GLY A 258 -2.54 20.90 -15.72
CA GLY A 258 -1.86 19.60 -15.81
C GLY A 258 -0.37 19.73 -16.10
N ARG A 259 0.36 18.62 -15.95
CA ARG A 259 1.78 18.52 -16.32
C ARG A 259 1.92 17.42 -17.36
N VAL A 260 2.49 17.77 -18.52
CA VAL A 260 2.75 16.81 -19.59
C VAL A 260 4.12 16.20 -19.37
N ASP A 261 4.14 14.88 -19.24
CA ASP A 261 5.35 14.09 -19.18
C ASP A 261 6.06 14.13 -20.54
N SER A 262 7.29 14.64 -20.55
CA SER A 262 8.05 14.83 -21.79
C SER A 262 8.58 13.53 -22.41
N GLY A 263 8.60 12.42 -21.66
CA GLY A 263 9.09 11.13 -22.14
C GLY A 263 8.03 10.28 -22.81
N ASN A 264 6.76 10.37 -22.38
CA ASN A 264 5.66 9.57 -22.95
C ASN A 264 4.42 10.38 -23.38
N GLY A 265 4.40 11.70 -23.14
CA GLY A 265 3.29 12.58 -23.52
C GLY A 265 2.06 12.50 -22.61
N ILE A 266 2.10 11.72 -21.54
CA ILE A 266 0.97 11.57 -20.61
C ILE A 266 0.78 12.88 -19.85
N LYS A 267 -0.46 13.37 -19.84
CA LYS A 267 -0.84 14.54 -19.06
C LYS A 267 -1.37 14.13 -17.69
N TYR A 268 -0.56 14.36 -16.66
CA TYR A 268 -0.97 14.20 -15.28
C TYR A 268 -1.77 15.41 -14.83
N MET A 269 -2.89 15.17 -14.14
CA MET A 269 -3.76 16.24 -13.63
C MET A 269 -3.61 16.47 -12.13
N ASN A 270 -2.92 15.58 -11.43
CA ASN A 270 -2.62 15.71 -10.01
C ASN A 270 -1.30 15.00 -9.65
N MET A 271 -0.73 15.39 -8.51
CA MET A 271 0.55 14.87 -8.01
C MET A 271 0.47 13.41 -7.59
N PHE A 272 -0.66 12.95 -7.06
CA PHE A 272 -0.80 11.56 -6.65
C PHE A 272 -0.63 10.62 -7.85
N ASP A 273 -1.34 10.87 -8.95
CA ASP A 273 -1.20 10.12 -10.19
C ASP A 273 0.23 10.23 -10.71
N ALA A 274 0.85 11.41 -10.70
CA ALA A 274 2.25 11.55 -11.10
C ALA A 274 3.24 10.75 -10.22
N GLN A 275 2.93 10.55 -8.94
CA GLN A 275 3.75 9.77 -8.01
C GLN A 275 3.56 8.26 -8.18
N VAL A 276 2.36 7.81 -8.55
CA VAL A 276 1.99 6.40 -8.38
C VAL A 276 1.45 5.70 -9.62
N LEU A 277 0.98 6.47 -10.59
CA LEU A 277 0.58 5.99 -11.89
C LEU A 277 1.68 6.38 -12.87
N VAL A 278 2.43 5.39 -13.34
CA VAL A 278 3.06 5.52 -14.65
C VAL A 278 2.23 4.64 -15.57
N PRO A 279 1.20 5.19 -16.25
CA PRO A 279 0.48 4.42 -17.24
C PRO A 279 1.46 3.98 -18.34
N PRO A 280 1.17 2.84 -18.99
CA PRO A 280 2.12 2.15 -19.87
C PRO A 280 2.70 3.03 -20.98
#